data_AF-A0AAN6X2A6-F1
#
_entry.id   AF-A0AAN6X2A6-F1
#
_cell.length_a   1.000
_cell.length_b   1.000
_cell.length_c   1.000
_cell.angle_alpha   90.00
_cell.angle_beta   90.00
_cell.angle_gamma   90.00
#
_symmetry.space_group_name_H-M   'P 1'
#
loop_
_entity.id
_entity.type
_entity.pdbx_description
1 polymer ?
#
loop_
_entity_poly.entity_id
_entity_poly.type
_entity_poly.pdbx_seq_one_letter_code
_entity_poly.pdbx_strand_id
1 'polypeptide(L)'
;MPSSCKELRQALAECLQESECVMVQRNSAADCLRQPLVDTLPLKCQQLKKGFGECRRGLVDMRKRFRGNQPVAYRQIEKTEATGEGYQMYAGKSAFAGSRGETDGNQKAPEDWREAENQKYREMLEAAGKKS
;
A
#
# COMPACT_ATOMS: atom_id res chain seq x y z
N MET A 1 -24.60 -10.31 -10.98
CA MET A 1 -23.47 -9.38 -10.77
C MET A 1 -22.16 -10.16 -10.89
N PRO A 2 -21.12 -9.63 -11.56
CA PRO A 2 -19.86 -10.35 -11.77
C PRO A 2 -19.18 -10.69 -10.43
N SER A 3 -18.44 -11.80 -10.42
CA SER A 3 -17.80 -12.38 -9.23
C SER A 3 -16.85 -11.41 -8.51
N SER A 4 -16.15 -10.55 -9.25
CA SER A 4 -15.13 -9.65 -8.71
C SER A 4 -15.61 -8.67 -7.62
N CYS A 5 -16.88 -8.27 -7.62
CA CYS A 5 -17.44 -7.38 -6.59
C CYS A 5 -18.50 -8.07 -5.72
N LYS A 6 -18.54 -9.41 -5.69
CA LYS A 6 -19.53 -10.17 -4.91
C LYS A 6 -19.25 -10.06 -3.42
N GLU A 7 -18.01 -10.25 -3.01
CA GLU A 7 -17.58 -10.19 -1.59
C GLU A 7 -17.82 -8.81 -0.98
N LEU A 8 -17.43 -7.75 -1.68
CA LEU A 8 -17.68 -6.37 -1.22
C LEU A 8 -19.16 -6.06 -1.05
N ARG A 9 -20.01 -6.60 -1.92
CA ARG A 9 -21.46 -6.41 -1.80
C ARG A 9 -22.02 -7.15 -0.60
N GLN A 10 -21.56 -8.38 -0.38
CA GLN A 10 -21.99 -9.19 0.74
C GLN A 10 -21.57 -8.55 2.06
N ALA A 11 -20.30 -8.17 2.19
CA ALA A 11 -19.79 -7.45 3.37
C ALA A 11 -20.52 -6.12 3.60
N LEU A 12 -20.87 -5.38 2.54
CA LEU A 12 -21.65 -4.15 2.65
C LEU A 12 -23.09 -4.42 3.09
N ALA A 13 -23.72 -5.48 2.59
CA ALA A 13 -25.06 -5.88 3.01
C ALA A 13 -25.09 -6.29 4.48
N GLU A 14 -24.12 -7.08 4.93
CA GLU A 14 -23.94 -7.47 6.34
C GLU A 14 -23.74 -6.22 7.21
N CYS A 15 -22.87 -5.30 6.80
CA CYS A 15 -22.64 -4.04 7.54
C CYS A 15 -23.91 -3.19 7.67
N LEU A 16 -24.72 -3.11 6.60
CA LEU A 16 -25.97 -2.36 6.64
C LEU A 16 -27.03 -3.03 7.52
N GLN A 17 -27.08 -4.36 7.55
CA GLN A 17 -27.97 -5.11 8.44
C GLN A 17 -27.65 -4.90 9.92
N GLU A 18 -26.36 -4.73 10.26
CA GLU A 18 -25.93 -4.42 11.63
C GLU A 18 -26.11 -2.93 11.99
N SER A 19 -26.22 -2.06 10.99
CA SER A 19 -26.25 -0.61 11.20
C SER A 19 -27.58 -0.09 11.75
N GLU A 20 -27.50 0.95 12.58
CA GLU A 20 -28.67 1.61 13.18
C GLU A 20 -29.64 2.19 12.14
N CYS A 21 -29.13 2.59 10.96
CA CYS A 21 -29.96 3.15 9.88
C CYS A 21 -31.02 2.15 9.38
N VAL A 22 -30.69 0.86 9.32
CA VAL A 22 -31.62 -0.19 8.89
C VAL A 22 -32.35 -0.79 10.09
N MET A 23 -31.64 -1.06 11.19
CA MET A 23 -32.21 -1.72 12.36
C MET A 23 -33.16 -0.85 13.17
N VAL A 24 -32.76 0.41 13.44
CA VAL A 24 -33.51 1.33 14.30
C VAL A 24 -34.42 2.22 13.47
N GLN A 25 -33.87 2.89 12.45
CA GLN A 25 -34.62 3.86 11.65
C GLN A 25 -35.47 3.20 10.55
N ARG A 26 -35.28 1.91 10.28
CA ARG A 26 -36.02 1.13 9.27
C ARG A 26 -35.99 1.72 7.87
N ASN A 27 -34.93 2.46 7.55
CA ASN A 27 -34.72 2.98 6.20
C ASN A 27 -34.33 1.83 5.26
N SER A 28 -34.59 2.02 3.95
CA SER A 28 -34.08 1.07 2.97
C SER A 28 -32.56 1.14 2.92
N ALA A 29 -31.91 0.00 2.66
CA ALA A 29 -30.46 -0.07 2.51
C ALA A 29 -29.93 0.91 1.43
N ALA A 30 -30.74 1.21 0.41
CA ALA A 30 -30.38 2.17 -0.63
C ALA A 30 -30.42 3.62 -0.11
N ASP A 31 -31.35 3.95 0.78
CA ASP A 31 -31.48 5.29 1.36
C ASP A 31 -30.39 5.57 2.39
N CYS A 32 -29.99 4.55 3.16
CA CYS A 32 -28.83 4.65 4.06
C CYS A 32 -27.52 4.98 3.32
N LEU A 33 -27.41 4.65 2.03
CA LEU A 33 -26.23 4.94 1.20
C LEU A 33 -26.26 6.32 0.54
N ARG A 34 -27.34 7.08 0.69
CA ARG A 34 -27.50 8.45 0.17
C ARG A 34 -27.25 9.49 1.27
N GLN A 35 -26.79 10.68 0.87
CA GLN A 35 -26.69 11.80 1.82
C GLN A 35 -28.10 12.23 2.25
N PRO A 36 -28.31 12.61 3.53
CA PRO A 36 -27.33 12.83 4.60
C PRO A 36 -27.03 11.60 5.50
N LEU A 37 -27.75 10.49 5.36
CA LEU A 37 -27.68 9.34 6.28
C LEU A 37 -26.36 8.55 6.22
N VAL A 38 -25.60 8.73 5.12
CA VAL A 38 -24.28 8.11 4.97
C VAL A 38 -23.32 8.54 6.07
N ASP A 39 -23.40 9.79 6.50
CA ASP A 39 -22.43 10.37 7.42
C ASP A 39 -22.68 9.87 8.85
N THR A 40 -23.91 9.43 9.15
CA THR A 40 -24.28 8.79 10.43
C THR A 40 -23.93 7.30 10.48
N LEU A 41 -23.57 6.68 9.36
CA LEU A 41 -23.20 5.26 9.34
C LEU A 41 -21.82 5.03 9.97
N PRO A 42 -21.58 3.82 10.56
CA PRO A 42 -20.26 3.45 11.05
C PRO A 42 -19.17 3.54 9.97
N LEU A 43 -17.95 3.90 10.39
CA LEU A 43 -16.79 4.04 9.49
C LEU A 43 -16.54 2.78 8.64
N LYS A 44 -16.79 1.59 9.19
CA LYS A 44 -16.69 0.31 8.46
C LYS A 44 -17.61 0.29 7.23
N CYS A 45 -18.86 0.71 7.37
CA CYS A 45 -19.81 0.73 6.25
C CYS A 45 -19.47 1.83 5.24
N GLN A 46 -18.97 2.97 5.69
CA GLN A 46 -18.49 4.04 4.80
C GLN A 46 -17.29 3.59 3.95
N GLN A 47 -16.34 2.87 4.55
CA GLN A 47 -15.20 2.27 3.84
C GLN A 47 -15.66 1.22 2.81
N LEU A 48 -16.58 0.34 3.19
CA LEU A 48 -17.16 -0.66 2.27
C LEU A 48 -17.91 -0.01 1.11
N LYS A 49 -18.66 1.09 1.37
CA LYS A 49 -19.31 1.87 0.31
C LYS A 49 -18.30 2.41 -0.70
N LYS A 50 -17.19 2.98 -0.23
CA LYS A 50 -16.12 3.48 -1.10
C LYS A 50 -15.50 2.36 -1.92
N GLY A 51 -15.13 1.25 -1.28
CA GLY A 51 -14.56 0.08 -1.95
C GLY A 51 -15.49 -0.53 -2.99
N PHE A 52 -16.79 -0.65 -2.67
CA PHE A 52 -17.79 -1.14 -3.62
C PHE A 52 -17.98 -0.19 -4.82
N GLY A 53 -17.98 1.12 -4.59
CA GLY A 53 -18.03 2.13 -5.65
C GLY A 53 -16.84 2.07 -6.60
N GLU A 54 -15.63 1.91 -6.07
CA GLU A 54 -14.41 1.71 -6.85
C GLU A 54 -14.43 0.39 -7.63
N CYS A 55 -14.85 -0.70 -6.99
CA CYS A 55 -14.98 -2.00 -7.65
C CYS A 55 -15.96 -1.92 -8.83
N ARG A 56 -17.12 -1.27 -8.64
CA ARG A 56 -18.11 -1.10 -9.70
C ARG A 56 -17.60 -0.19 -10.82
N ARG A 57 -16.85 0.87 -10.52
CA ARG A 57 -16.19 1.72 -11.53
C ARG A 57 -15.19 0.91 -12.36
N GLY A 58 -14.40 0.05 -11.71
CA GLY A 58 -13.41 -0.81 -12.38
C GLY A 58 -14.03 -1.84 -13.34
N LEU A 59 -15.26 -2.30 -13.07
CA LEU A 59 -16.00 -3.19 -13.99
C LEU A 59 -16.45 -2.49 -15.28
N VAL A 60 -16.76 -1.19 -15.19
CA VAL A 60 -17.25 -0.42 -16.34
C VAL A 60 -16.09 0.13 -17.17
N ASP A 61 -14.96 0.45 -16.52
CA ASP A 61 -13.76 1.00 -17.15
C ASP A 61 -13.15 0.05 -18.19
N MET A 62 -13.14 0.48 -19.46
CA MET A 62 -12.60 -0.27 -20.60
C MET A 62 -11.12 -0.60 -20.43
N ARG A 63 -10.34 0.29 -19.79
CA ARG A 63 -8.88 0.11 -19.63
C ARG A 63 -8.54 -1.07 -18.72
N LYS A 64 -9.45 -1.39 -17.79
CA LYS A 64 -9.28 -2.46 -16.78
C LYS A 64 -9.88 -3.79 -17.22
N ARG A 65 -10.56 -3.86 -18.36
CA ARG A 65 -11.14 -5.11 -18.89
C ARG A 65 -10.09 -6.15 -19.25
N PHE A 66 -8.96 -5.72 -19.82
CA PHE A 66 -7.90 -6.63 -20.27
C PHE A 66 -7.04 -7.18 -19.12
N ARG A 67 -6.80 -6.37 -18.08
CA ARG A 67 -5.99 -6.76 -16.92
C ARG A 67 -6.82 -7.36 -15.77
N GLY A 68 -8.14 -7.33 -15.88
CA GLY A 68 -9.05 -7.65 -14.80
C GLY A 68 -9.20 -6.51 -13.79
N ASN A 69 -10.32 -6.53 -13.07
CA ASN A 69 -10.51 -5.63 -11.94
C ASN A 69 -9.61 -6.12 -10.80
N GLN A 70 -8.74 -5.25 -10.28
CA GLN A 70 -7.79 -5.61 -9.22
C GLN A 70 -8.56 -6.13 -7.98
N PRO A 71 -8.22 -7.31 -7.44
CA PRO A 71 -8.84 -7.80 -6.22
C PRO A 71 -8.55 -6.84 -5.07
N VAL A 72 -9.46 -6.77 -4.11
CA VAL A 72 -9.36 -5.86 -2.96
C VAL A 72 -8.08 -6.12 -2.14
N ALA A 73 -7.60 -7.36 -2.11
CA ALA A 73 -6.32 -7.74 -1.53
C ALA A 73 -5.13 -6.97 -2.14
N TYR A 74 -5.16 -6.66 -3.44
CA TYR A 74 -4.10 -5.88 -4.09
C TYR A 74 -4.03 -4.44 -3.58
N ARG A 75 -5.14 -3.84 -3.15
CA ARG A 75 -5.13 -2.51 -2.50
C ARG A 75 -4.45 -2.55 -1.13
N GLN A 76 -4.58 -3.66 -0.41
CA GLN A 76 -3.83 -3.85 0.83
C GLN A 76 -2.34 -3.94 0.51
N ILE A 77 -1.97 -4.67 -0.55
CA ILE A 77 -0.59 -4.74 -1.06
C ILE A 77 -0.05 -3.35 -1.45
N GLU A 78 -0.76 -2.55 -2.28
CA GLU A 78 -0.36 -1.17 -2.64
C GLU A 78 -0.15 -0.28 -1.41
N LYS A 79 -1.03 -0.39 -0.40
CA LYS A 79 -0.87 0.37 0.84
C LYS A 79 0.37 -0.05 1.61
N THR A 80 0.61 -1.36 1.73
CA THR A 80 1.80 -1.90 2.40
C THR A 80 3.10 -1.58 1.63
N GLU A 81 3.04 -1.47 0.30
CA GLU A 81 4.15 -0.98 -0.54
C GLU A 81 4.43 0.51 -0.28
N ALA A 82 3.38 1.33 -0.12
CA ALA A 82 3.51 2.76 0.11
C ALA A 82 3.94 3.11 1.55
N THR A 83 3.48 2.35 2.55
CA THR A 83 3.80 2.58 3.97
C THR A 83 5.02 1.79 4.45
N GLY A 84 5.48 0.79 3.69
CA GLY A 84 6.54 -0.14 4.10
C GLY A 84 6.14 -1.09 5.25
N GLU A 85 4.95 -0.90 5.82
CA GLU A 85 4.42 -1.72 6.91
C GLU A 85 3.79 -2.99 6.35
N GLY A 86 4.60 -4.04 6.24
CA GLY A 86 4.21 -5.44 6.34
C GLY A 86 3.04 -5.94 5.47
N TYR A 87 3.37 -6.46 4.28
CA TYR A 87 2.81 -7.74 3.79
C TYR A 87 3.68 -8.31 2.67
N GLN A 88 4.17 -9.55 2.83
CA GLN A 88 4.73 -10.36 1.75
C GLN A 88 3.95 -11.68 1.75
N MET A 89 3.37 -12.03 0.61
CA MET A 89 2.56 -13.25 0.43
C MET A 89 3.36 -14.55 0.64
N TYR A 90 4.70 -14.48 0.76
CA TYR A 90 5.58 -15.61 1.01
C TYR A 90 6.65 -15.22 2.02
N ALA A 91 6.57 -15.79 3.23
CA ALA A 91 7.56 -15.91 4.31
C ALA A 91 8.88 -15.09 4.21
N GLY A 92 8.81 -13.78 4.03
CA GLY A 92 9.99 -12.92 3.88
C GLY A 92 9.75 -11.55 4.49
N LYS A 93 10.72 -11.08 5.28
CA LYS A 93 10.79 -9.67 5.71
C LYS A 93 10.75 -8.79 4.45
N SER A 94 10.13 -7.61 4.51
CA SER A 94 10.07 -6.71 3.35
C SER A 94 11.49 -6.44 2.83
N ALA A 95 11.65 -6.27 1.51
CA ALA A 95 12.96 -5.97 0.91
C ALA A 95 13.64 -4.75 1.58
N PHE A 96 12.83 -3.85 2.16
CA PHE A 96 13.26 -2.66 2.90
C PHE A 96 13.48 -2.88 4.41
N ALA A 97 13.00 -3.99 4.99
CA ALA A 97 13.28 -4.33 6.39
C ALA A 97 14.74 -4.75 6.63
N GLY A 98 15.52 -5.00 5.57
CA GLY A 98 16.94 -5.36 5.65
C GLY A 98 17.90 -4.24 5.22
N SER A 99 17.42 -3.14 4.65
CA SER A 99 18.27 -2.04 4.20
C SER A 99 18.60 -1.11 5.35
N ARG A 100 19.83 -1.24 5.88
CA ARG A 100 20.68 -0.23 6.57
C ARG A 100 19.99 1.01 7.17
N GLY A 101 18.93 0.83 7.96
CA GLY A 101 18.23 1.91 8.67
C GLY A 101 17.61 3.00 7.77
N GLU A 102 16.90 3.93 8.40
CA GLU A 102 16.41 5.15 7.75
C GLU A 102 17.60 6.05 7.39
N THR A 103 17.77 6.39 6.12
CA THR A 103 18.87 7.26 5.68
C THR A 103 18.39 8.69 5.50
N ASP A 104 18.93 9.62 6.29
CA ASP A 104 18.69 11.08 6.24
C ASP A 104 19.29 11.78 5.00
N GLY A 105 19.66 11.02 3.95
CA GLY A 105 20.27 11.54 2.72
C GLY A 105 21.66 12.18 2.88
N ASN A 106 22.16 12.36 4.10
CA ASN A 106 23.38 13.10 4.42
C ASN A 106 24.55 12.18 4.83
N GLN A 107 24.44 10.89 4.56
CA GLN A 107 25.43 9.89 4.96
C GLN A 107 26.62 9.92 3.98
N LYS A 108 27.85 9.87 4.52
CA LYS A 108 29.06 9.75 3.71
C LYS A 108 29.00 8.43 2.93
N ALA A 109 29.13 8.51 1.61
CA ALA A 109 29.18 7.34 0.75
C ALA A 109 30.32 6.39 1.20
N PRO A 110 30.15 5.06 1.09
CA PRO A 110 31.24 4.14 1.36
C PRO A 110 32.42 4.43 0.43
N GLU A 111 33.63 4.41 0.98
CA GLU A 111 34.86 4.70 0.24
C GLU A 111 35.08 3.65 -0.87
N ASP A 112 35.37 4.09 -2.10
CA ASP A 112 35.68 3.19 -3.22
C ASP A 112 37.05 2.54 -2.97
N TRP A 113 37.12 1.22 -3.12
CA TRP A 113 38.35 0.45 -2.96
C TRP A 113 39.46 0.95 -3.90
N ARG A 114 39.10 1.47 -5.09
CA ARG A 114 40.06 2.07 -6.04
C ARG A 114 40.71 3.33 -5.50
N GLU A 115 39.96 4.18 -4.80
CA GLU A 115 40.48 5.40 -4.21
C GLU A 115 41.40 5.07 -3.03
N ALA A 116 41.01 4.11 -2.19
CA ALA A 116 41.83 3.62 -1.10
C ALA A 116 43.15 2.99 -1.57
N GLU A 117 43.14 2.20 -2.66
CA GLU A 117 44.37 1.64 -3.24
C GLU A 117 45.27 2.73 -3.86
N ASN A 118 44.68 3.69 -4.58
CA ASN A 118 45.43 4.80 -5.16
C ASN A 118 46.08 5.69 -4.09
N GLN A 119 45.39 5.92 -2.96
CA GLN A 119 45.96 6.63 -1.82
C GLN A 119 47.15 5.88 -1.23
N LYS A 120 47.00 4.57 -0.97
CA LYS A 120 48.10 3.72 -0.50
C LYS A 120 49.31 3.75 -1.45
N TYR A 121 49.07 3.73 -2.76
CA TYR A 121 50.15 3.82 -3.75
C TYR A 121 50.88 5.16 -3.69
N ARG A 122 50.16 6.28 -3.54
CA ARG A 122 50.76 7.61 -3.36
C ARG A 122 51.58 7.71 -2.08
N GLU A 123 51.07 7.18 -0.97
CA GLU A 123 51.79 7.14 0.31
C GLU A 123 53.08 6.31 0.22
N MET A 124 53.05 5.19 -0.51
CA MET A 124 54.25 4.37 -0.78
C MET A 124 55.31 5.13 -1.57
N LEU A 125 54.90 5.88 -2.61
CA LEU A 125 55.82 6.70 -3.41
C LEU A 125 56.44 7.83 -2.58
N GLU A 126 55.64 8.52 -1.75
CA GLU A 126 56.14 9.56 -0.86
C GLU A 126 57.10 9.00 0.19
N ALA A 127 56.81 7.82 0.73
CA ALA A 127 57.69 7.13 1.68
C ALA A 127 59.01 6.67 1.03
N ALA A 128 58.98 6.32 -0.26
CA ALA A 128 60.19 6.01 -1.03
C ALA A 128 61.02 7.28 -1.32
N GLY A 129 60.36 8.40 -1.66
CA GLY A 129 61.04 9.68 -1.91
C GLY A 129 61.63 10.33 -0.65
N LYS A 130 61.07 10.10 0.53
CA LYS A 130 61.63 10.57 1.82
C LYS A 130 62.82 9.75 2.32
N LYS A 131 63.13 8.61 1.69
CA LYS A 131 64.24 7.72 2.04
C LYS A 131 65.50 7.93 1.18
N SER A 132 65.47 8.86 0.21
CA SER A 132 66.66 9.36 -0.50
C SER A 132 67.14 10.67 0.10
#